data_AF-A0A7Y3PB20-F1
#
_entry.id   AF-A0A7Y3PB20-F1
#
_cell.length_a   1.000
_cell.length_b   1.000
_cell.length_c   1.000
_cell.angle_alpha   90.00
_cell.angle_beta   90.00
_cell.angle_gamma   90.00
#
_symmetry.space_group_name_H-M   'P 1'
#
loop_
_entity.id
_entity.type
_entity.pdbx_description
1 polymer ?
#
loop_
_entity_poly.entity_id
_entity_poly.type
_entity_poly.pdbx_seq_one_letter_code
_entity_poly.pdbx_strand_id
1 'polypeptide(L)'
;MISALFAVLAAATPARAQSTATLRGVDVYRSESFDAGAAYRRFGGALDEYVRLRNEGGARAGAKAEALRVKIQSEVAGLPQIAFAELSFSDFFSSDDRALYATFDVVDKADLSRLAFNPEPPGDVPDPAGLLAAWKRYMDLGESLSMSGQMSLDRPNCPGFYCLWSGTPEIDGLEARFKAGAQGESAELRRVLTEDRDGAKRAAALFVLSYSVSGSDVLSLCSGALTDPDPRVRGAALQILSDIANHHPELPVGLLRVLARLDDPATAVRGKAMGLLVPLAERKAYRDVMLSSAPRLVKLLELHQPESRDLAYTLLGIISRKDFDKGDDASWEKWAKRAAAGKP
;
A
#
# COMPACT_ATOMS: atom_id res chain seq x y z
N MET A 1 37.29 -3.99 51.64
CA MET A 1 37.83 -5.27 51.15
C MET A 1 36.71 -6.30 51.20
N ILE A 2 36.64 -7.18 50.18
CA ILE A 2 35.67 -8.29 49.96
C ILE A 2 34.39 -7.83 49.23
N SER A 3 34.38 -7.84 47.88
CA SER A 3 34.02 -8.94 46.94
C SER A 3 32.51 -8.97 46.66
N ALA A 4 32.03 -8.42 45.53
CA ALA A 4 31.98 -9.01 44.18
C ALA A 4 31.04 -10.22 44.05
N LEU A 5 29.85 -10.01 43.46
CA LEU A 5 29.20 -10.97 42.57
C LEU A 5 28.22 -10.22 41.64
N PHE A 6 28.67 -9.88 40.43
CA PHE A 6 27.82 -9.47 39.31
C PHE A 6 27.31 -10.74 38.64
N ALA A 7 26.01 -11.02 38.74
CA ALA A 7 25.36 -12.06 37.95
C ALA A 7 24.93 -11.48 36.60
N VAL A 8 25.65 -11.84 35.55
CA VAL A 8 25.26 -11.62 34.16
C VAL A 8 24.14 -12.59 33.82
N LEU A 9 22.90 -12.12 33.88
CA LEU A 9 21.75 -12.80 33.26
C LEU A 9 21.76 -12.43 31.78
N ALA A 10 22.43 -13.24 30.97
CA ALA A 10 22.20 -13.28 29.53
C ALA A 10 20.78 -13.79 29.30
N ALA A 11 19.83 -12.86 29.13
CA ALA A 11 18.51 -13.18 28.60
C ALA A 11 18.67 -13.56 27.12
N ALA A 12 18.99 -14.83 26.87
CA ALA A 12 18.72 -15.43 25.58
C ALA A 12 17.20 -15.43 25.44
N THR A 13 16.66 -14.49 24.67
CA THR A 13 15.29 -14.60 24.19
C THR A 13 15.18 -15.95 23.49
N PRO A 14 14.20 -16.80 23.84
CA PRO A 14 14.00 -18.02 23.09
C PRO A 14 13.71 -17.59 21.66
N ALA A 15 14.59 -18.01 20.74
CA ALA A 15 14.27 -18.00 19.32
C ALA A 15 13.03 -18.87 19.17
N ARG A 16 11.84 -18.26 19.24
CA ARG A 16 10.62 -18.91 18.76
C ARG A 16 10.95 -19.31 17.34
N ALA A 17 11.05 -20.62 17.10
CA ALA A 17 11.18 -21.16 15.76
C ALA A 17 10.01 -20.58 14.98
N GLN A 18 10.29 -19.56 14.16
CA GLN A 18 9.27 -18.98 13.30
C GLN A 18 8.74 -20.14 12.46
N SER A 19 7.42 -20.33 12.43
CA SER A 19 6.79 -21.36 11.62
C SER A 19 7.33 -21.24 10.18
N THR A 20 7.64 -22.39 9.58
CA THR A 20 8.11 -22.42 8.20
C THR A 20 6.97 -21.94 7.30
N ALA A 21 7.26 -20.94 6.46
CA ALA A 21 6.27 -20.39 5.57
C ALA A 21 5.81 -21.44 4.55
N THR A 22 4.52 -21.47 4.23
CA THR A 22 3.96 -22.33 3.18
C THR A 22 3.28 -21.49 2.11
N LEU A 23 3.44 -21.85 0.83
CA LEU A 23 2.71 -21.20 -0.26
C LEU A 23 1.23 -21.61 -0.18
N ARG A 24 0.36 -20.68 0.18
CA ARG A 24 -1.08 -20.92 0.39
C ARG A 24 -1.94 -20.56 -0.81
N GLY A 25 -1.48 -19.68 -1.67
CA GLY A 25 -2.24 -19.25 -2.84
C GLY A 25 -1.36 -18.63 -3.91
N VAL A 26 -1.81 -18.78 -5.15
CA VAL A 26 -1.29 -18.08 -6.31
C VAL A 26 -2.45 -17.36 -6.96
N ASP A 27 -2.35 -16.04 -7.05
CA ASP A 27 -3.36 -15.17 -7.64
C ASP A 27 -2.83 -14.55 -8.93
N VAL A 28 -3.72 -14.33 -9.89
CA VAL A 28 -3.48 -13.44 -11.03
C VAL A 28 -4.59 -12.40 -11.04
N TYR A 29 -4.22 -11.13 -10.88
CA TYR A 29 -5.19 -10.06 -10.79
C TYR A 29 -5.49 -9.45 -12.17
N ARG A 30 -6.75 -9.57 -12.59
CA ARG A 30 -7.35 -8.90 -13.76
C ARG A 30 -6.58 -9.09 -15.07
N SER A 31 -6.27 -10.33 -15.42
CA SER A 31 -5.87 -10.73 -16.77
C SER A 31 -6.85 -11.74 -17.34
N GLU A 32 -7.24 -11.55 -18.60
CA GLU A 32 -8.03 -12.51 -19.37
C GLU A 32 -7.15 -13.54 -20.08
N SER A 33 -5.85 -13.23 -20.20
CA SER A 33 -4.92 -14.00 -21.01
C SER A 33 -3.93 -14.84 -20.22
N PHE A 34 -3.87 -14.63 -18.92
CA PHE A 34 -3.04 -15.35 -17.98
C PHE A 34 -3.85 -15.52 -16.68
N ASP A 35 -4.06 -16.76 -16.25
CA ASP A 35 -4.83 -17.08 -15.05
C ASP A 35 -3.96 -17.77 -13.98
N ALA A 36 -4.47 -17.86 -12.76
CA ALA A 36 -3.78 -18.49 -11.63
C ALA A 36 -3.38 -19.95 -11.91
N GLY A 37 -4.21 -20.70 -12.63
CA GLY A 37 -3.90 -22.08 -13.01
C GLY A 37 -2.74 -22.17 -14.00
N ALA A 38 -2.68 -21.27 -14.98
CA ALA A 38 -1.57 -21.14 -15.91
C ALA A 38 -0.28 -20.71 -15.19
N ALA A 39 -0.38 -19.76 -14.26
CA ALA A 39 0.73 -19.35 -13.41
C ALA A 39 1.29 -20.53 -12.61
N TYR A 40 0.43 -21.28 -11.92
CA TYR A 40 0.85 -22.42 -11.11
C TYR A 40 1.41 -23.56 -11.95
N ARG A 41 0.76 -23.94 -13.06
CA ARG A 41 1.29 -24.98 -13.97
C ARG A 41 2.67 -24.63 -14.52
N ARG A 42 2.91 -23.35 -14.81
CA ARG A 42 4.18 -22.89 -15.40
C ARG A 42 5.27 -22.66 -14.37
N PHE A 43 4.94 -22.11 -13.21
CA PHE A 43 5.90 -21.60 -12.23
C PHE A 43 5.83 -22.25 -10.85
N GLY A 44 4.92 -23.19 -10.59
CA GLY A 44 4.70 -23.79 -9.27
C GLY A 44 5.98 -24.23 -8.57
N GLY A 45 6.83 -25.01 -9.24
CA GLY A 45 8.12 -25.45 -8.65
C GLY A 45 9.10 -24.30 -8.36
N ALA A 46 9.07 -23.22 -9.14
CA ALA A 46 9.89 -22.04 -8.88
C ALA A 46 9.32 -21.18 -7.72
N LEU A 47 7.99 -21.12 -7.58
CA LEU A 47 7.34 -20.47 -6.45
C LEU A 47 7.60 -21.24 -5.15
N ASP A 48 7.57 -22.58 -5.18
CA ASP A 48 7.91 -23.43 -4.04
C ASP A 48 9.39 -23.25 -3.64
N GLU A 49 10.30 -23.19 -4.62
CA GLU A 49 11.72 -22.88 -4.36
C GLU A 49 11.91 -21.49 -3.76
N TYR A 50 11.15 -20.49 -4.22
CA TYR A 50 11.15 -19.15 -3.62
C TYR A 50 10.78 -19.22 -2.13
N VAL A 51 9.68 -19.92 -1.79
CA VAL A 51 9.24 -20.10 -0.40
C VAL A 51 10.30 -20.82 0.43
N ARG A 52 10.93 -21.86 -0.12
CA ARG A 52 12.02 -22.58 0.53
C ARG A 52 13.20 -21.65 0.85
N LEU A 53 13.66 -20.85 -0.11
CA LEU A 53 14.73 -19.87 0.06
C LEU A 53 14.38 -18.78 1.09
N ARG A 54 13.11 -18.34 1.14
CA ARG A 54 12.62 -17.40 2.17
C ARG A 54 12.67 -18.00 3.57
N ASN A 55 12.37 -19.28 3.70
CA ASN A 55 12.45 -20.01 4.97
C ASN A 55 13.90 -20.27 5.42
N GLU A 56 14.84 -20.48 4.50
CA GLU A 56 16.27 -20.57 4.83
C GLU A 56 16.79 -19.28 5.47
N GLY A 57 16.32 -18.13 4.98
CA GLY A 57 16.73 -16.81 5.46
C GLY A 57 18.18 -16.46 5.14
N GLY A 58 18.61 -15.29 5.64
CA GLY A 58 19.95 -14.76 5.40
C GLY A 58 20.16 -14.14 4.02
N ALA A 59 21.24 -13.37 3.88
CA ALA A 59 21.48 -12.52 2.70
C ALA A 59 21.60 -13.33 1.40
N ARG A 60 22.27 -14.49 1.44
CA ARG A 60 22.50 -15.32 0.24
C ARG A 60 21.21 -15.97 -0.27
N ALA A 61 20.40 -16.56 0.61
CA ALA A 61 19.12 -17.16 0.19
C ALA A 61 18.13 -16.07 -0.25
N GLY A 62 18.11 -14.92 0.44
CA GLY A 62 17.32 -13.76 0.04
C GLY A 62 17.67 -13.26 -1.37
N ALA A 63 18.96 -13.11 -1.70
CA ALA A 63 19.39 -12.72 -3.03
C ALA A 63 18.97 -13.73 -4.12
N LYS A 64 19.04 -15.03 -3.82
CA LYS A 64 18.56 -16.08 -4.74
C LYS A 64 17.04 -16.03 -4.93
N ALA A 65 16.28 -15.86 -3.86
CA ALA A 65 14.83 -15.75 -3.90
C ALA A 65 14.42 -14.56 -4.76
N GLU A 66 15.07 -13.40 -4.57
CA GLU A 66 14.80 -12.20 -5.35
C GLU A 66 15.14 -12.38 -6.83
N ALA A 67 16.29 -12.99 -7.15
CA ALA A 67 16.64 -13.30 -8.53
C ALA A 67 15.61 -14.25 -9.19
N LEU A 68 15.08 -15.21 -8.44
CA LEU A 68 14.04 -16.12 -8.92
C LEU A 68 12.72 -15.39 -9.16
N ARG A 69 12.30 -14.52 -8.25
CA ARG A 69 11.11 -13.66 -8.41
C ARG A 69 11.21 -12.80 -9.67
N VAL A 70 12.33 -12.10 -9.86
CA VAL A 70 12.57 -11.26 -11.04
C VAL A 70 12.51 -12.09 -12.32
N LYS A 71 13.14 -13.27 -12.34
CA LYS A 71 13.08 -14.17 -13.50
C LYS A 71 11.64 -14.55 -13.85
N ILE A 72 10.85 -15.02 -12.88
CA ILE A 72 9.45 -15.41 -13.09
C ILE A 72 8.65 -14.22 -13.62
N GLN A 73 8.80 -13.04 -13.01
CA GLN A 73 8.13 -11.82 -13.44
C GLN A 73 8.47 -11.45 -14.90
N SER A 74 9.77 -11.48 -15.26
CA SER A 74 10.21 -11.19 -16.64
C SER A 74 9.65 -12.17 -17.65
N GLU A 75 9.50 -13.45 -17.31
CA GLU A 75 8.88 -14.45 -18.19
C GLU A 75 7.39 -14.17 -18.45
N VAL A 76 6.65 -13.72 -17.43
CA VAL A 76 5.24 -13.31 -17.61
C VAL A 76 5.15 -12.01 -18.41
N ALA A 77 5.99 -11.02 -18.11
CA ALA A 77 6.04 -9.77 -18.85
C ALA A 77 6.42 -9.95 -20.34
N GLY A 78 7.15 -11.03 -20.67
CA GLY A 78 7.52 -11.38 -22.04
C GLY A 78 6.41 -12.06 -22.86
N LEU A 79 5.26 -12.38 -22.26
CA LEU A 79 4.14 -12.99 -22.98
C LEU A 79 3.56 -12.00 -24.01
N PRO A 80 3.26 -12.43 -25.27
CA PRO A 80 2.90 -11.52 -26.36
C PRO A 80 1.73 -10.59 -26.09
N GLN A 81 0.79 -11.00 -25.24
CA GLN A 81 -0.44 -10.29 -24.94
C GLN A 81 -0.39 -9.47 -23.64
N ILE A 82 0.70 -9.59 -22.88
CA ILE A 82 0.91 -8.88 -21.63
C ILE A 82 1.65 -7.57 -21.90
N ALA A 83 1.18 -6.47 -21.30
CA ALA A 83 1.81 -5.16 -21.34
C ALA A 83 2.64 -4.88 -20.08
N PHE A 84 2.22 -5.43 -18.94
CA PHE A 84 2.89 -5.28 -17.67
C PHE A 84 2.66 -6.52 -16.80
N ALA A 85 3.68 -6.91 -16.05
CA ALA A 85 3.56 -7.92 -15.01
C ALA A 85 4.44 -7.56 -13.82
N GLU A 86 3.88 -7.68 -12.62
CA GLU A 86 4.59 -7.62 -11.35
C GLU A 86 4.29 -8.88 -10.53
N LEU A 87 5.32 -9.49 -9.95
CA LEU A 87 5.15 -10.61 -9.02
C LEU A 87 5.49 -10.14 -7.61
N SER A 88 4.50 -10.17 -6.74
CA SER A 88 4.61 -9.83 -5.34
C SER A 88 4.38 -11.06 -4.45
N PHE A 89 4.94 -11.03 -3.24
CA PHE A 89 4.69 -12.03 -2.21
C PHE A 89 4.27 -11.31 -0.93
N SER A 90 3.17 -11.75 -0.33
CA SER A 90 2.72 -11.27 0.98
C SER A 90 2.85 -12.37 2.04
N ASP A 91 3.54 -12.05 3.13
CA ASP A 91 3.62 -12.87 4.34
C ASP A 91 2.37 -12.61 5.21
N PHE A 92 1.62 -13.65 5.57
CA PHE A 92 0.49 -13.58 6.50
C PHE A 92 0.76 -14.49 7.70
N PHE A 93 0.62 -13.94 8.90
CA PHE A 93 0.93 -14.64 10.14
C PHE A 93 -0.35 -14.86 10.94
N SER A 94 -0.60 -16.11 11.33
CA SER A 94 -1.59 -16.45 12.35
C SER A 94 -0.89 -16.98 13.60
N SER A 95 -1.65 -17.39 14.62
CA SER A 95 -1.10 -18.05 15.83
C SER A 95 -0.29 -19.29 15.50
N ASP A 96 -0.67 -20.00 14.43
CA ASP A 96 -0.21 -21.37 14.17
C ASP A 96 0.43 -21.54 12.78
N ASP A 97 0.28 -20.56 11.88
CA ASP A 97 0.73 -20.66 10.50
C ASP A 97 1.43 -19.39 10.02
N ARG A 98 2.41 -19.59 9.15
CA ARG A 98 3.00 -18.54 8.32
C ARG A 98 2.66 -18.87 6.88
N ALA A 99 1.74 -18.12 6.31
CA ALA A 99 1.29 -18.29 4.95
C ALA A 99 1.99 -17.29 4.03
N LEU A 100 2.43 -17.75 2.86
CA LEU A 100 2.86 -16.90 1.75
C LEU A 100 1.83 -16.98 0.63
N TYR A 101 1.52 -15.83 0.06
CA TYR A 101 0.66 -15.71 -1.13
C TYR A 101 1.48 -15.06 -2.24
N ALA A 102 1.44 -15.65 -3.44
CA ALA A 102 2.06 -15.07 -4.62
C ALA A 102 0.98 -14.39 -5.46
N THR A 103 1.13 -13.11 -5.76
CA THR A 103 0.17 -12.37 -6.59
C THR A 103 0.87 -11.84 -7.82
N PHE A 104 0.38 -12.27 -8.99
CA PHE A 104 0.75 -11.74 -10.28
C PHE A 104 -0.19 -10.59 -10.63
N ASP A 105 0.34 -9.39 -10.60
CA ASP A 105 -0.34 -8.18 -11.04
C ASP A 105 -0.10 -7.98 -12.53
N VAL A 106 -1.11 -8.27 -13.33
CA VAL A 106 -0.98 -8.33 -14.79
C VAL A 106 -1.88 -7.28 -15.44
N VAL A 107 -1.33 -6.61 -16.45
CA VAL A 107 -2.11 -5.77 -17.37
C VAL A 107 -1.94 -6.32 -18.77
N ASP A 108 -3.05 -6.79 -19.34
CA ASP A 108 -3.11 -7.20 -20.74
C ASP A 108 -2.97 -5.97 -21.66
N LYS A 109 -2.46 -6.16 -22.87
CA LYS A 109 -2.41 -5.09 -23.89
C LYS A 109 -3.79 -4.53 -24.26
N ALA A 110 -4.86 -5.30 -24.06
CA ALA A 110 -6.24 -4.85 -24.23
C ALA A 110 -6.72 -3.92 -23.10
N ASP A 111 -6.04 -3.88 -21.96
CA ASP A 111 -6.39 -3.08 -20.77
C ASP A 111 -5.29 -2.09 -20.38
N LEU A 112 -4.60 -1.50 -21.38
CA LEU A 112 -3.56 -0.48 -21.16
C LEU A 112 -4.06 0.75 -20.38
N SER A 113 -5.37 0.94 -20.28
CA SER A 113 -5.98 2.03 -19.50
C SER A 113 -5.55 2.01 -18.02
N ARG A 114 -5.25 0.83 -17.45
CA ARG A 114 -4.74 0.69 -16.08
C ARG A 114 -3.33 1.23 -15.88
N LEU A 115 -2.58 1.42 -16.97
CA LEU A 115 -1.23 1.98 -16.99
C LEU A 115 -1.20 3.45 -17.43
N ALA A 116 -2.36 4.11 -17.48
CA ALA A 116 -2.46 5.54 -17.81
C ALA A 116 -1.95 6.42 -16.65
N PHE A 117 -0.64 6.38 -16.42
CA PHE A 117 0.09 7.25 -15.51
C PHE A 117 0.76 8.39 -16.29
N ASN A 118 1.18 9.41 -15.55
CA ASN A 118 2.04 10.47 -16.07
C ASN A 118 3.41 9.87 -16.47
N PRO A 119 4.12 10.48 -17.43
CA PRO A 119 5.48 10.07 -17.77
C PRO A 119 6.43 10.23 -16.57
N GLU A 120 7.48 9.40 -16.51
CA GLU A 120 8.55 9.52 -15.53
C GLU A 120 9.28 10.88 -15.67
N PRO A 121 9.35 11.68 -14.59
CA PRO A 121 10.13 12.91 -14.62
C PRO A 121 11.64 12.61 -14.77
N PRO A 122 12.39 13.37 -15.60
CA PRO A 122 13.81 13.12 -15.82
C PRO A 122 14.75 13.88 -14.85
N GLY A 123 14.21 14.80 -14.06
CA GLY A 123 14.99 15.75 -13.26
C GLY A 123 15.73 15.12 -12.09
N ASP A 124 16.56 15.93 -11.46
CA ASP A 124 17.19 15.66 -10.17
C ASP A 124 17.13 16.96 -9.38
N VAL A 125 16.20 17.02 -8.43
CA VAL A 125 15.93 18.22 -7.64
C VAL A 125 16.63 18.06 -6.29
N PRO A 126 17.42 19.06 -5.86
CA PRO A 126 18.06 19.04 -4.53
C PRO A 126 17.03 18.93 -3.41
N ASP A 127 17.44 18.38 -2.26
CA ASP A 127 16.60 18.30 -1.06
C ASP A 127 16.36 19.72 -0.48
N PRO A 128 15.14 20.28 -0.58
CA PRO A 128 14.86 21.65 -0.16
C PRO A 128 15.06 21.81 1.34
N ALA A 129 16.05 22.61 1.74
CA ALA A 129 16.44 22.83 3.14
C ALA A 129 16.69 21.54 3.94
N GLY A 130 16.99 20.40 3.30
CA GLY A 130 17.18 19.10 3.95
C GLY A 130 15.91 18.47 4.52
N LEU A 131 14.73 18.84 4.01
CA LEU A 131 13.42 18.39 4.48
C LEU A 131 13.14 16.92 4.14
N LEU A 132 13.60 16.42 2.99
CA LEU A 132 13.40 15.02 2.58
C LEU A 132 14.25 14.07 3.44
N ALA A 133 15.49 14.45 3.74
CA ALA A 133 16.34 13.75 4.69
C ALA A 133 15.73 13.76 6.10
N ALA A 134 15.14 14.88 6.52
CA ALA A 134 14.42 14.97 7.80
C ALA A 134 13.18 14.07 7.83
N TRP A 135 12.41 13.99 6.73
CA TRP A 135 11.29 13.04 6.60
C TRP A 135 11.76 11.59 6.74
N LYS A 136 12.85 11.21 6.07
CA LYS A 136 13.43 9.88 6.23
C LYS A 136 13.78 9.59 7.69
N ARG A 137 14.43 10.55 8.38
CA ARG A 137 14.77 10.40 9.80
C ARG A 137 13.53 10.25 10.68
N TYR A 138 12.45 10.98 10.39
CA TYR A 138 11.17 10.84 11.10
C TYR A 138 10.62 9.42 10.96
N MET A 139 10.63 8.87 9.75
CA MET A 139 10.23 7.48 9.47
C MET A 139 11.08 6.47 10.24
N ASP A 140 12.41 6.55 10.11
CA ASP A 140 13.33 5.61 10.77
C ASP A 140 13.19 5.65 12.31
N LEU A 141 13.09 6.85 12.88
CA LEU A 141 12.97 7.04 14.32
C LEU A 141 11.62 6.55 14.84
N GLY A 142 10.53 6.93 14.18
CA GLY A 142 9.18 6.54 14.56
C GLY A 142 8.97 5.03 14.49
N GLU A 143 9.49 4.38 13.44
CA GLU A 143 9.47 2.91 13.32
C GLU A 143 10.25 2.24 14.47
N SER A 144 11.47 2.73 14.75
CA SER A 144 12.29 2.21 15.86
C SER A 144 11.58 2.36 17.21
N LEU A 145 11.00 3.52 17.50
CA LEU A 145 10.28 3.77 18.75
C LEU A 145 9.03 2.89 18.84
N SER A 146 8.26 2.77 17.75
CA SER A 146 7.07 1.92 17.67
C SER A 146 7.38 0.45 17.92
N MET A 147 8.41 -0.10 17.26
CA MET A 147 8.84 -1.50 17.48
C MET A 147 9.30 -1.77 18.91
N SER A 148 9.82 -0.75 19.59
CA SER A 148 10.24 -0.86 20.99
C SER A 148 9.13 -0.60 22.01
N GLY A 149 7.89 -0.34 21.56
CA GLY A 149 6.76 -0.03 22.43
C GLY A 149 6.84 1.35 23.10
N GLN A 150 7.69 2.25 22.59
CA GLN A 150 7.90 3.60 23.12
C GLN A 150 7.02 4.66 22.44
N MET A 151 6.12 4.24 21.56
CA MET A 151 5.13 5.11 20.91
C MET A 151 3.72 4.77 21.38
N SER A 152 2.87 5.79 21.46
CA SER A 152 1.42 5.57 21.57
C SER A 152 0.89 4.86 20.33
N LEU A 153 -0.13 4.02 20.53
CA LEU A 153 -0.91 3.43 19.44
C LEU A 153 -2.06 4.36 18.99
N ASP A 154 -2.39 5.36 19.81
CA ASP A 154 -3.41 6.35 19.48
C ASP A 154 -2.89 7.32 18.41
N ARG A 155 -3.79 7.80 17.55
CA ARG A 155 -3.43 8.82 16.56
C ARG A 155 -2.92 10.09 17.26
N PRO A 156 -1.76 10.62 16.86
CA PRO A 156 -1.24 11.86 17.42
C PRO A 156 -2.14 13.07 17.12
N ASN A 157 -1.99 14.13 17.91
CA ASN A 157 -2.52 15.45 17.53
C ASN A 157 -1.68 16.04 16.41
N CYS A 158 -2.03 15.68 15.18
CA CYS A 158 -1.27 16.04 13.99
C CYS A 158 -1.38 17.55 13.69
N PRO A 159 -0.25 18.29 13.59
CA PRO A 159 -0.27 19.71 13.20
C PRO A 159 -0.51 19.94 11.69
N GLY A 160 -0.60 18.87 10.89
CA GLY A 160 -0.91 18.89 9.47
C GLY A 160 -2.10 17.98 9.12
N PHE A 161 -2.17 17.53 7.87
CA PHE A 161 -3.20 16.60 7.37
C PHE A 161 -2.76 15.13 7.38
N TYR A 162 -1.53 14.85 7.76
CA TYR A 162 -1.02 13.49 7.97
C TYR A 162 0.19 13.49 8.90
N CYS A 163 0.12 12.68 9.96
CA CYS A 163 1.21 12.42 10.90
C CYS A 163 1.09 10.98 11.41
N LEU A 164 2.21 10.30 11.59
CA LEU A 164 2.24 8.91 12.08
C LEU A 164 2.50 8.86 13.59
N TRP A 165 3.39 9.71 14.08
CA TRP A 165 3.93 9.67 15.43
C TRP A 165 4.03 11.08 16.01
N SER A 166 3.88 11.19 17.34
CA SER A 166 4.17 12.40 18.11
C SER A 166 4.55 12.04 19.55
N GLY A 167 4.97 13.03 20.34
CA GLY A 167 5.08 12.90 21.80
C GLY A 167 6.47 12.60 22.32
N THR A 168 7.49 12.67 21.47
CA THR A 168 8.89 12.75 21.90
C THR A 168 9.50 14.07 21.41
N PRO A 169 10.41 14.71 22.17
CA PRO A 169 11.01 15.98 21.75
C PRO A 169 11.67 15.93 20.36
N GLU A 170 12.27 14.80 20.00
CA GLU A 170 12.91 14.59 18.70
C GLU A 170 11.90 14.49 17.56
N ILE A 171 10.82 13.73 17.73
CA ILE A 171 9.74 13.62 16.73
C ILE A 171 9.04 14.97 16.58
N ASP A 172 8.67 15.61 17.70
CA ASP A 172 7.98 16.90 17.71
C ASP A 172 8.85 17.99 17.05
N GLY A 173 10.17 17.94 17.26
CA GLY A 173 11.12 18.83 16.60
C GLY A 173 11.19 18.64 15.08
N LEU A 174 11.06 17.40 14.59
CA LEU A 174 10.96 17.12 13.14
C LEU A 174 9.62 17.61 12.57
N GLU A 175 8.51 17.41 13.27
CA GLU A 175 7.19 17.91 12.85
C GLU A 175 7.13 19.43 12.77
N ALA A 176 7.71 20.13 13.76
CA ALA A 176 7.84 21.58 13.73
C ALA A 176 8.63 22.06 12.50
N ARG A 177 9.70 21.33 12.15
CA ARG A 177 10.49 21.60 10.94
C ARG A 177 9.66 21.35 9.66
N PHE A 178 8.86 20.30 9.60
CA PHE A 178 7.98 20.04 8.45
C PHE A 178 6.94 21.13 8.27
N LYS A 179 6.31 21.59 9.36
CA LYS A 179 5.35 22.69 9.33
C LYS A 179 5.96 23.98 8.79
N ALA A 180 7.14 24.36 9.29
CA ALA A 180 7.85 25.54 8.80
C ALA A 180 8.30 25.36 7.33
N GLY A 181 8.86 24.20 7.00
CA GLY A 181 9.36 23.87 5.66
C GLY A 181 8.27 23.78 4.60
N ALA A 182 7.11 23.20 4.91
CA ALA A 182 5.98 23.10 3.98
C ALA A 182 5.47 24.48 3.53
N GLN A 183 5.62 25.49 4.40
CA GLN A 183 5.28 26.88 4.09
C GLN A 183 6.44 27.60 3.38
N GLY A 184 7.65 27.55 3.94
CA GLY A 184 8.81 28.29 3.43
C GLY A 184 9.38 27.75 2.12
N GLU A 185 9.33 26.43 1.91
CA GLU A 185 9.92 25.72 0.78
C GLU A 185 8.85 25.12 -0.15
N SER A 186 7.61 25.60 -0.09
CA SER A 186 6.47 24.99 -0.80
C SER A 186 6.71 24.87 -2.31
N ALA A 187 7.30 25.90 -2.93
CA ALA A 187 7.59 25.90 -4.36
C ALA A 187 8.61 24.82 -4.73
N GLU A 188 9.72 24.72 -3.99
CA GLU A 188 10.76 23.73 -4.26
C GLU A 188 10.30 22.31 -3.95
N LEU A 189 9.52 22.10 -2.88
CA LEU A 189 8.90 20.79 -2.60
C LEU A 189 7.92 20.37 -3.71
N ARG A 190 7.16 21.32 -4.28
CA ARG A 190 6.29 21.04 -5.45
C ARG A 190 7.11 20.68 -6.68
N ARG A 191 8.26 21.34 -6.90
CA ARG A 191 9.19 20.97 -7.96
C ARG A 191 9.76 19.57 -7.76
N VAL A 192 10.15 19.18 -6.54
CA VAL A 192 10.53 17.79 -6.24
C VAL A 192 9.41 16.85 -6.64
N LEU A 193 8.18 17.11 -6.19
CA LEU A 193 7.00 16.27 -6.48
C LEU A 193 6.67 16.15 -7.97
N THR A 194 7.06 17.08 -8.83
CA THR A 194 6.71 17.04 -10.28
C THR A 194 7.88 16.76 -11.21
N GLU A 195 9.11 17.08 -10.81
CA GLU A 195 10.29 17.09 -11.69
C GLU A 195 11.33 16.03 -11.31
N ASP A 196 11.41 15.60 -10.05
CA ASP A 196 12.47 14.67 -9.61
C ASP A 196 12.20 13.25 -10.09
N ARG A 197 13.21 12.57 -10.63
CA ARG A 197 13.10 11.18 -11.10
C ARG A 197 12.86 10.17 -9.99
N ASP A 198 13.32 10.43 -8.78
CA ASP A 198 13.21 9.52 -7.65
C ASP A 198 11.84 9.61 -6.98
N GLY A 199 11.00 8.60 -7.20
CA GLY A 199 9.68 8.52 -6.58
C GLY A 199 9.70 8.49 -5.05
N ALA A 200 10.79 8.10 -4.39
CA ALA A 200 10.91 8.19 -2.94
C ALA A 200 11.00 9.65 -2.48
N LYS A 201 11.80 10.48 -3.16
CA LYS A 201 11.85 11.93 -2.92
C LYS A 201 10.49 12.58 -3.17
N ARG A 202 9.82 12.22 -4.27
CA ARG A 202 8.48 12.73 -4.61
C ARG A 202 7.45 12.38 -3.52
N ALA A 203 7.43 11.13 -3.06
CA ALA A 203 6.53 10.70 -1.99
C ALA A 203 6.83 11.43 -0.66
N ALA A 204 8.11 11.59 -0.29
CA ALA A 204 8.53 12.35 0.88
C ALA A 204 8.10 13.83 0.78
N ALA A 205 8.28 14.46 -0.38
CA ALA A 205 7.84 15.83 -0.62
C ALA A 205 6.33 15.98 -0.44
N LEU A 206 5.54 15.01 -0.90
CA LEU A 206 4.08 15.02 -0.71
C LEU A 206 3.69 14.94 0.78
N PHE A 207 4.35 14.09 1.56
CA PHE A 207 4.12 14.03 3.02
C PHE A 207 4.51 15.33 3.73
N VAL A 208 5.66 15.91 3.41
CA VAL A 208 6.05 17.21 3.98
C VAL A 208 5.04 18.29 3.59
N LEU A 209 4.61 18.34 2.32
CA LEU A 209 3.58 19.27 1.86
C LEU A 209 2.22 19.09 2.56
N SER A 210 1.91 17.91 3.11
CA SER A 210 0.70 17.73 3.92
C SER A 210 0.72 18.42 5.29
N TYR A 211 1.86 18.96 5.72
CA TYR A 211 1.94 19.89 6.86
C TYR A 211 1.59 21.35 6.46
N SER A 212 1.20 21.59 5.20
CA SER A 212 0.64 22.88 4.75
C SER A 212 -0.67 23.22 5.47
N VAL A 213 -1.02 24.52 5.51
CA VAL A 213 -2.23 25.02 6.18
C VAL A 213 -3.51 24.87 5.34
N SER A 214 -3.39 24.67 4.03
CA SER A 214 -4.53 24.64 3.12
C SER A 214 -4.95 23.21 2.79
N GLY A 215 -6.04 22.74 3.38
CA GLY A 215 -6.59 21.40 3.12
C GLY A 215 -6.99 21.21 1.66
N SER A 216 -7.51 22.25 1.00
CA SER A 216 -7.81 22.21 -0.43
C SER A 216 -6.56 22.03 -1.29
N ASP A 217 -5.44 22.64 -0.89
CA ASP A 217 -4.18 22.48 -1.62
C ASP A 217 -3.64 21.06 -1.45
N VAL A 218 -3.73 20.50 -0.25
CA VAL A 218 -3.31 19.10 0.02
C VAL A 218 -4.18 18.12 -0.76
N LEU A 219 -5.50 18.33 -0.80
CA LEU A 219 -6.40 17.54 -1.65
C LEU A 219 -6.00 17.62 -3.14
N SER A 220 -5.69 18.81 -3.64
CA SER A 220 -5.27 19.02 -5.03
C SER A 220 -3.95 18.31 -5.35
N LEU A 221 -2.95 18.43 -4.46
CA LEU A 221 -1.67 17.74 -4.55
C LEU A 221 -1.84 16.22 -4.57
N CYS A 222 -2.61 15.67 -3.63
CA CYS A 222 -2.85 14.23 -3.57
C CYS A 222 -3.61 13.74 -4.80
N SER A 223 -4.62 14.47 -5.26
CA SER A 223 -5.40 14.15 -6.46
C SER A 223 -4.53 14.05 -7.72
N GLY A 224 -3.56 14.95 -7.88
CA GLY A 224 -2.56 14.88 -8.96
C GLY A 224 -1.59 13.71 -8.79
N ALA A 225 -1.12 13.46 -7.56
CA ALA A 225 -0.21 12.38 -7.24
C ALA A 225 -0.80 10.97 -7.45
N LEU A 226 -2.13 10.81 -7.52
CA LEU A 226 -2.76 9.53 -7.85
C LEU A 226 -2.45 9.04 -9.27
N THR A 227 -1.95 9.89 -10.17
CA THR A 227 -1.52 9.49 -11.52
C THR A 227 0.00 9.52 -11.69
N ASP A 228 0.77 9.66 -10.60
CA ASP A 228 2.23 9.57 -10.66
C ASP A 228 2.67 8.18 -11.17
N PRO A 229 3.73 8.09 -11.99
CA PRO A 229 4.25 6.80 -12.49
C PRO A 229 4.72 5.88 -11.36
N ASP A 230 5.20 6.42 -10.26
CA ASP A 230 5.73 5.65 -9.15
C ASP A 230 4.63 5.27 -8.13
N PRO A 231 4.44 3.97 -7.84
CA PRO A 231 3.41 3.51 -6.91
C PRO A 231 3.60 4.03 -5.48
N ARG A 232 4.82 4.41 -5.06
CA ARG A 232 5.08 4.97 -3.73
C ARG A 232 4.42 6.34 -3.58
N VAL A 233 4.43 7.15 -4.65
CA VAL A 233 3.80 8.48 -4.66
C VAL A 233 2.27 8.34 -4.65
N ARG A 234 1.72 7.44 -5.48
CA ARG A 234 0.28 7.13 -5.47
C ARG A 234 -0.17 6.62 -4.11
N GLY A 235 0.62 5.74 -3.51
CA GLY A 235 0.38 5.21 -2.17
C GLY A 235 0.48 6.26 -1.06
N ALA A 236 1.38 7.24 -1.17
CA ALA A 236 1.47 8.37 -0.24
C ALA A 236 0.22 9.26 -0.34
N ALA A 237 -0.23 9.55 -1.56
CA ALA A 237 -1.46 10.32 -1.80
C ALA A 237 -2.69 9.65 -1.17
N LEU A 238 -2.88 8.35 -1.39
CA LEU A 238 -3.99 7.60 -0.77
C LEU A 238 -3.90 7.57 0.75
N GLN A 239 -2.68 7.48 1.30
CA GLN A 239 -2.47 7.49 2.74
C GLN A 239 -2.89 8.83 3.37
N ILE A 240 -2.47 9.95 2.79
CA ILE A 240 -2.84 11.29 3.26
C ILE A 240 -4.35 11.52 3.10
N LEU A 241 -4.92 11.16 1.95
CA LEU A 241 -6.35 11.28 1.71
C LEU A 241 -7.18 10.42 2.69
N SER A 242 -6.65 9.26 3.11
CA SER A 242 -7.29 8.42 4.12
C SER A 242 -7.31 9.10 5.49
N ASP A 243 -6.22 9.77 5.89
CA ASP A 243 -6.19 10.50 7.16
C ASP A 243 -7.13 11.71 7.13
N ILE A 244 -7.16 12.44 6.00
CA ILE A 244 -8.16 13.50 5.74
C ILE A 244 -9.58 12.95 5.86
N ALA A 245 -9.88 11.81 5.22
CA ALA A 245 -11.21 11.21 5.29
C ALA A 245 -11.63 10.90 6.74
N ASN A 246 -10.72 10.42 7.58
CA ASN A 246 -11.01 10.05 8.97
C ASN A 246 -11.09 11.26 9.93
N HIS A 247 -10.23 12.27 9.75
CA HIS A 247 -10.01 13.32 10.75
C HIS A 247 -10.39 14.73 10.30
N HIS A 248 -10.65 14.91 9.00
CA HIS A 248 -11.07 16.16 8.39
C HIS A 248 -12.30 15.95 7.50
N PRO A 249 -13.43 15.44 8.06
CA PRO A 249 -14.60 15.06 7.28
C PRO A 249 -15.28 16.23 6.54
N GLU A 250 -14.97 17.47 6.91
CA GLU A 250 -15.37 18.70 6.22
C GLU A 250 -14.71 18.86 4.84
N LEU A 251 -13.59 18.18 4.59
CA LEU A 251 -12.87 18.23 3.33
C LEU A 251 -13.38 17.16 2.36
N PRO A 252 -13.93 17.54 1.19
CA PRO A 252 -14.51 16.58 0.25
C PRO A 252 -13.41 15.83 -0.52
N VAL A 253 -13.28 14.52 -0.28
CA VAL A 253 -12.36 13.66 -1.01
C VAL A 253 -12.96 13.29 -2.37
N GLY A 254 -12.25 13.60 -3.45
CA GLY A 254 -12.66 13.29 -4.82
C GLY A 254 -12.53 11.79 -5.15
N LEU A 255 -13.60 11.02 -4.93
CA LEU A 255 -13.56 9.56 -5.03
C LEU A 255 -13.30 8.98 -6.42
N LEU A 256 -13.66 9.66 -7.51
CA LEU A 256 -13.52 9.08 -8.85
C LEU A 256 -12.07 8.66 -9.18
N ARG A 257 -11.08 9.45 -8.77
CA ARG A 257 -9.67 9.12 -8.95
C ARG A 257 -9.20 8.01 -8.00
N VAL A 258 -9.73 7.97 -6.78
CA VAL A 258 -9.46 6.87 -5.84
C VAL A 258 -9.98 5.55 -6.38
N LEU A 259 -11.20 5.51 -6.91
CA LEU A 259 -11.81 4.29 -7.44
C LEU A 259 -11.01 3.69 -8.60
N ALA A 260 -10.40 4.54 -9.44
CA ALA A 260 -9.49 4.10 -10.50
C ALA A 260 -8.19 3.45 -9.97
N ARG A 261 -7.88 3.57 -8.66
CA ARG A 261 -6.75 2.90 -8.00
C ARG A 261 -7.12 1.56 -7.37
N LEU A 262 -8.39 1.17 -7.36
CA LEU A 262 -8.77 -0.21 -7.05
C LEU A 262 -8.21 -1.21 -8.07
N ASP A 263 -7.91 -0.74 -9.28
CA ASP A 263 -7.32 -1.55 -10.36
C ASP A 263 -5.82 -1.27 -10.57
N ASP A 264 -5.17 -0.54 -9.65
CA ASP A 264 -3.75 -0.20 -9.76
C ASP A 264 -2.91 -1.48 -9.87
N PRO A 265 -1.89 -1.56 -10.73
CA PRO A 265 -1.01 -2.71 -10.81
C PRO A 265 -0.28 -2.99 -9.49
N ALA A 266 0.02 -1.99 -8.66
CA ALA A 266 0.69 -2.22 -7.39
C ALA A 266 -0.31 -2.63 -6.30
N THR A 267 -0.16 -3.85 -5.75
CA THR A 267 -1.01 -4.38 -4.67
C THR A 267 -1.13 -3.42 -3.48
N ALA A 268 -0.03 -2.79 -3.04
CA ALA A 268 -0.03 -1.85 -1.92
C ALA A 268 -0.89 -0.59 -2.20
N VAL A 269 -0.98 -0.14 -3.45
CA VAL A 269 -1.82 1.00 -3.85
C VAL A 269 -3.30 0.61 -3.79
N ARG A 270 -3.66 -0.60 -4.25
CA ARG A 270 -5.04 -1.11 -4.15
C ARG A 270 -5.50 -1.25 -2.71
N GLY A 271 -4.65 -1.80 -1.84
CA GLY A 271 -4.94 -1.93 -0.41
C GLY A 271 -5.23 -0.59 0.25
N LYS A 272 -4.40 0.43 -0.02
CA LYS A 272 -4.62 1.80 0.49
C LYS A 272 -5.86 2.46 -0.12
N ALA A 273 -6.16 2.21 -1.40
CA ALA A 273 -7.37 2.72 -2.03
C ALA A 273 -8.60 2.16 -1.31
N MET A 274 -8.66 0.85 -1.09
CA MET A 274 -9.74 0.23 -0.32
C MET A 274 -9.80 0.75 1.12
N GLY A 275 -8.67 0.90 1.81
CA GLY A 275 -8.60 1.42 3.17
C GLY A 275 -9.21 2.81 3.30
N LEU A 276 -8.92 3.70 2.35
CA LEU A 276 -9.53 5.03 2.25
C LEU A 276 -11.04 4.97 2.06
N LEU A 277 -11.56 3.99 1.32
CA LEU A 277 -12.98 3.87 1.03
C LEU A 277 -13.80 3.45 2.27
N VAL A 278 -13.21 2.74 3.23
CA VAL A 278 -13.92 2.26 4.44
C VAL A 278 -14.61 3.39 5.21
N PRO A 279 -13.92 4.46 5.66
CA PRO A 279 -14.56 5.57 6.39
C PRO A 279 -15.51 6.42 5.54
N LEU A 280 -15.53 6.20 4.22
CA LEU A 280 -16.38 6.93 3.27
C LEU A 280 -17.61 6.12 2.83
N ALA A 281 -17.58 4.79 2.96
CA ALA A 281 -18.57 3.87 2.42
C ALA A 281 -19.98 4.09 2.99
N GLU A 282 -20.09 4.53 4.23
CA GLU A 282 -21.39 4.79 4.89
C GLU A 282 -21.94 6.20 4.61
N ARG A 283 -21.11 7.11 4.08
CA ARG A 283 -21.52 8.49 3.88
C ARG A 283 -22.44 8.58 2.67
N LYS A 284 -23.66 9.08 2.91
CA LYS A 284 -24.70 9.21 1.87
C LYS A 284 -24.21 9.95 0.63
N ALA A 285 -23.36 10.97 0.79
CA ALA A 285 -22.80 11.76 -0.31
C ALA A 285 -21.95 10.94 -1.29
N TYR A 286 -21.40 9.79 -0.86
CA TYR A 286 -20.53 8.95 -1.69
C TYR A 286 -21.22 7.67 -2.19
N ARG A 287 -22.47 7.41 -1.80
CA ARG A 287 -23.15 6.12 -2.04
C ARG A 287 -23.15 5.70 -3.51
N ASP A 288 -23.59 6.56 -4.41
CA ASP A 288 -23.72 6.22 -5.83
C ASP A 288 -22.36 5.95 -6.48
N VAL A 289 -21.36 6.77 -6.14
CA VAL A 289 -19.98 6.59 -6.59
C VAL A 289 -19.41 5.28 -6.04
N MET A 290 -19.66 4.95 -4.77
CA MET A 290 -19.24 3.69 -4.16
C MET A 290 -19.87 2.46 -4.82
N LEU A 291 -21.18 2.51 -5.15
CA LEU A 291 -21.85 1.42 -5.84
C LEU A 291 -21.25 1.14 -7.22
N SER A 292 -20.75 2.16 -7.92
CA SER A 292 -20.04 1.99 -9.20
C SER A 292 -18.73 1.20 -9.09
N SER A 293 -18.17 1.07 -7.88
CA SER A 293 -16.95 0.30 -7.63
C SER A 293 -17.18 -1.20 -7.42
N ALA A 294 -18.44 -1.62 -7.21
CA ALA A 294 -18.80 -2.98 -6.83
C ALA A 294 -18.17 -4.07 -7.74
N PRO A 295 -18.18 -3.96 -9.08
CA PRO A 295 -17.56 -4.98 -9.93
C PRO A 295 -16.06 -5.16 -9.66
N ARG A 296 -15.32 -4.08 -9.37
CA ARG A 296 -13.89 -4.13 -9.06
C ARG A 296 -13.63 -4.78 -7.70
N LEU A 297 -14.46 -4.45 -6.72
CA LEU A 297 -14.38 -5.04 -5.39
C LEU A 297 -14.66 -6.55 -5.43
N VAL A 298 -15.59 -7.02 -6.25
CA VAL A 298 -15.80 -8.46 -6.46
C VAL A 298 -14.56 -9.12 -7.05
N LYS A 299 -13.89 -8.49 -8.02
CA LYS A 299 -12.61 -9.01 -8.53
C LYS A 299 -11.48 -9.05 -7.51
N LEU A 300 -11.51 -8.20 -6.49
CA LEU A 300 -10.57 -8.25 -5.36
C LEU A 300 -10.97 -9.32 -4.33
N LEU A 301 -12.26 -9.59 -4.17
CA LEU A 301 -12.80 -10.66 -3.33
C LEU A 301 -12.46 -12.07 -3.85
N GLU A 302 -12.24 -12.21 -5.16
CA GLU A 302 -11.83 -13.47 -5.81
C GLU A 302 -10.37 -13.86 -5.51
N LEU A 303 -9.54 -12.93 -4.99
CA LEU A 303 -8.14 -13.21 -4.67
C LEU A 303 -8.02 -14.10 -3.42
N HIS A 304 -7.04 -15.00 -3.40
CA HIS A 304 -6.70 -15.79 -2.20
C HIS A 304 -5.98 -14.96 -1.14
N GLN A 305 -5.22 -13.94 -1.55
CA GLN A 305 -4.46 -13.05 -0.67
C GLN A 305 -5.38 -12.33 0.35
N PRO A 306 -5.23 -12.58 1.67
CA PRO A 306 -6.20 -12.14 2.67
C PRO A 306 -6.42 -10.62 2.71
N GLU A 307 -5.37 -9.81 2.66
CA GLU A 307 -5.51 -8.35 2.82
C GLU A 307 -6.44 -7.72 1.78
N SER A 308 -6.28 -8.10 0.51
CA SER A 308 -7.16 -7.60 -0.56
C SER A 308 -8.56 -8.19 -0.44
N ARG A 309 -8.63 -9.51 -0.17
CA ARG A 309 -9.88 -10.27 -0.12
C ARG A 309 -10.80 -9.82 1.01
N ASP A 310 -10.26 -9.72 2.23
CA ASP A 310 -11.00 -9.34 3.43
C ASP A 310 -11.47 -7.90 3.37
N LEU A 311 -10.61 -6.99 2.92
CA LEU A 311 -10.98 -5.58 2.83
C LEU A 311 -12.04 -5.32 1.75
N ALA A 312 -11.95 -6.04 0.61
CA ALA A 312 -12.98 -6.01 -0.41
C ALA A 312 -14.31 -6.56 0.12
N TYR A 313 -14.29 -7.67 0.86
CA TYR A 313 -15.48 -8.24 1.51
C TYR A 313 -16.13 -7.24 2.48
N THR A 314 -15.33 -6.61 3.35
CA THR A 314 -15.82 -5.57 4.28
C THR A 314 -16.49 -4.43 3.54
N LEU A 315 -15.84 -3.87 2.50
CA LEU A 315 -16.41 -2.79 1.71
C LEU A 315 -17.72 -3.20 1.02
N LEU A 316 -17.74 -4.38 0.39
CA LEU A 316 -18.93 -4.95 -0.24
C LEU A 316 -20.08 -5.08 0.76
N GLY A 317 -19.83 -5.59 1.96
CA GLY A 317 -20.81 -5.66 3.04
C GLY A 317 -21.39 -4.28 3.40
N ILE A 318 -20.53 -3.29 3.61
CA ILE A 318 -20.95 -1.92 3.98
C ILE A 318 -21.84 -1.30 2.89
N ILE A 319 -21.39 -1.33 1.63
CA ILE A 319 -22.09 -0.64 0.53
C ILE A 319 -23.37 -1.37 0.10
N SER A 320 -23.37 -2.70 0.15
CA SER A 320 -24.51 -3.54 -0.27
C SER A 320 -25.56 -3.70 0.82
N ARG A 321 -25.16 -3.66 2.09
CA ARG A 321 -25.96 -4.09 3.25
C ARG A 321 -26.48 -5.52 3.08
N LYS A 322 -25.69 -6.37 2.43
CA LYS A 322 -25.93 -7.81 2.26
C LYS A 322 -25.00 -8.60 3.16
N ASP A 323 -25.42 -9.82 3.45
CA ASP A 323 -24.76 -10.81 4.31
C ASP A 323 -24.40 -12.07 3.51
N PHE A 324 -24.15 -11.94 2.20
CA PHE A 324 -23.68 -13.05 1.39
C PHE A 324 -22.34 -13.56 1.95
N ASP A 325 -22.14 -14.87 1.89
CA ASP A 325 -20.89 -15.47 2.34
C ASP A 325 -19.69 -14.95 1.52
N LYS A 326 -18.51 -14.89 2.14
CA LYS A 326 -17.27 -14.45 1.49
C LYS A 326 -16.88 -15.30 0.28
N GLY A 327 -17.35 -16.55 0.19
CA GLY A 327 -17.15 -17.44 -0.95
C GLY A 327 -18.35 -17.54 -1.90
N ASP A 328 -19.43 -16.78 -1.70
CA ASP A 328 -20.59 -16.76 -2.61
C ASP A 328 -20.37 -15.79 -3.77
N ASP A 329 -19.40 -16.12 -4.62
CA ASP A 329 -19.00 -15.29 -5.76
C ASP A 329 -20.18 -14.98 -6.69
N ALA A 330 -21.09 -15.95 -6.89
CA ALA A 330 -22.24 -15.81 -7.77
C ALA A 330 -23.23 -14.75 -7.28
N SER A 331 -23.54 -14.72 -5.99
CA SER A 331 -24.40 -13.69 -5.40
C SER A 331 -23.74 -12.31 -5.45
N TRP A 332 -22.44 -12.24 -5.14
CA TRP A 332 -21.67 -10.99 -5.20
C TRP A 332 -21.61 -10.42 -6.61
N GLU A 333 -21.29 -11.23 -7.62
CA GLU A 333 -21.26 -10.80 -9.02
C GLU A 333 -22.62 -10.30 -9.50
N LYS A 334 -23.70 -11.05 -9.19
CA LYS A 334 -25.06 -10.68 -9.59
C LYS A 334 -25.48 -9.35 -8.97
N TRP A 335 -25.17 -9.15 -7.69
CA TRP A 335 -25.44 -7.90 -7.00
C TRP A 335 -24.59 -6.75 -7.57
N ALA A 336 -23.29 -6.95 -7.75
CA ALA A 336 -22.38 -5.93 -8.25
C ALA A 336 -22.76 -5.41 -9.64
N LYS A 337 -23.20 -6.31 -10.56
CA LYS A 337 -23.73 -5.94 -11.88
C LYS A 337 -24.95 -5.02 -11.78
N ARG A 338 -25.85 -5.27 -10.83
CA ARG A 338 -27.03 -4.42 -10.60
C ARG A 338 -26.68 -3.10 -9.92
N ALA A 339 -25.80 -3.13 -8.92
CA ALA A 339 -25.32 -1.96 -8.20
C ALA A 339 -24.63 -0.95 -9.13
N ALA A 340 -23.76 -1.44 -10.03
CA ALA A 340 -23.10 -0.60 -11.02
C ALA A 340 -24.07 0.05 -12.03
N ALA A 341 -25.25 -0.54 -12.23
CA ALA A 341 -26.33 0.02 -13.04
C ALA A 341 -27.26 0.97 -12.26
N GLY A 342 -26.91 1.35 -11.02
CA GLY A 342 -27.73 2.19 -10.15
C GLY A 342 -28.97 1.50 -9.57
N LYS A 343 -29.01 0.15 -9.58
CA LYS A 343 -30.14 -0.66 -9.11
C LYS A 343 -29.73 -1.58 -7.94
N PRO A 344 -29.30 -1.03 -6.79
CA PRO A 344 -28.69 -1.79 -5.69
C PRO A 344 -29.54 -2.94 -5.14
#